data_AF-A0A6L3MXE0-F1
#
_entry.id   AF-A0A6L3MXE0-F1
#
_cell.length_a   1.000
_cell.length_b   1.000
_cell.length_c   1.000
_cell.angle_alpha   90.00
_cell.angle_beta   90.00
_cell.angle_gamma   90.00
#
_symmetry.space_group_name_H-M   'P 1'
#
loop_
_entity.id
_entity.type
_entity.pdbx_description
1 polymer ?
#
loop_
_entity_poly.entity_id
_entity_poly.type
_entity_poly.pdbx_seq_one_letter_code
_entity_poly.pdbx_strand_id
1 'polypeptide(L)'
;MISTITRYIVRLVIILVATAIALVLLFLIIVGIARYERDEGSCPDAPARELEAKILAFAKEQGVQLNEVEFIGKPRYYPDKLGWWAFDLKSREGNYGATIDCDRRITGFGKIQKLPLEPTKPTQ
;
A
#
# COMPACT_ATOMS: atom_id res chain seq x y z
N MET A 1 -38.36 49.60 6.95
CA MET A 1 -37.78 48.77 5.87
C MET A 1 -36.33 48.35 6.11
N ILE A 2 -35.49 49.17 6.75
CA ILE A 2 -34.07 48.85 7.05
C ILE A 2 -33.92 47.57 7.88
N SER A 3 -34.74 47.37 8.92
CA SER A 3 -34.70 46.19 9.81
C SER A 3 -34.88 44.84 9.09
N THR A 4 -35.66 44.80 8.01
CA THR A 4 -35.91 43.58 7.22
C THR A 4 -34.69 43.21 6.38
N ILE A 5 -34.03 44.21 5.81
CA ILE A 5 -32.80 44.05 5.02
C ILE A 5 -31.66 43.60 5.92
N THR A 6 -31.52 44.20 7.12
CA THR A 6 -30.49 43.79 8.09
C THR A 6 -30.68 42.34 8.53
N ARG A 7 -31.92 41.90 8.80
CA ARG A 7 -32.21 40.49 9.11
C ARG A 7 -31.89 39.54 7.96
N TYR A 8 -32.11 39.97 6.71
CA TYR A 8 -31.81 39.17 5.54
C TYR A 8 -30.30 38.97 5.36
N ILE A 9 -29.52 40.04 5.53
CA ILE A 9 -28.05 40.00 5.49
C ILE A 9 -27.51 39.08 6.58
N VAL A 10 -27.99 39.22 7.82
CA VAL A 10 -27.56 38.36 8.93
C VAL A 10 -27.88 36.89 8.66
N ARG A 11 -29.06 36.57 8.12
CA ARG A 11 -29.39 35.20 7.71
C ARG A 11 -28.48 34.68 6.61
N LEU A 12 -28.17 35.51 5.61
CA LEU A 12 -27.26 35.15 4.52
C LEU A 12 -25.86 34.82 5.02
N VAL A 13 -25.32 35.64 5.93
CA VAL A 13 -24.01 35.39 6.55
C VAL A 13 -24.02 34.08 7.34
N ILE A 14 -25.08 33.82 8.11
CA ILE A 14 -25.19 32.56 8.89
C ILE A 14 -25.24 31.34 7.95
N ILE A 15 -25.98 31.41 6.85
CA ILE A 15 -26.06 30.32 5.85
C ILE A 15 -24.69 30.10 5.20
N LEU A 16 -23.97 31.18 4.85
CA LEU A 16 -22.63 31.09 4.29
C LEU A 16 -21.63 30.44 5.25
N VAL A 17 -21.67 30.81 6.52
CA VAL A 17 -20.80 30.20 7.54
C VAL A 17 -21.15 28.72 7.74
N ALA A 18 -22.44 28.38 7.84
CA ALA A 18 -22.87 27.00 7.98
C ALA A 18 -22.46 26.13 6.79
N THR A 19 -22.61 26.64 5.57
CA THR A 19 -22.19 25.93 4.35
C THR A 19 -20.67 25.77 4.27
N ALA A 20 -19.90 26.79 4.65
CA ALA A 20 -18.43 26.68 4.70
C ALA A 20 -17.98 25.60 5.70
N ILE A 21 -18.56 25.56 6.90
CA ILE A 21 -18.26 24.53 7.90
C ILE A 21 -18.64 23.14 7.38
N ALA A 22 -19.82 23.00 6.76
CA ALA A 22 -20.25 21.73 6.18
C ALA A 22 -19.29 21.24 5.10
N LEU A 23 -18.80 22.13 4.22
CA LEU A 23 -17.82 21.78 3.20
C LEU A 23 -16.48 21.35 3.80
N VAL A 24 -16.00 22.04 4.84
CA VAL A 24 -14.76 21.66 5.53
C VAL A 24 -14.90 20.30 6.19
N LEU A 25 -16.01 20.03 6.88
CA LEU A 25 -16.27 18.73 7.49
C LEU A 25 -16.35 17.63 6.43
N LEU A 26 -17.05 17.88 5.32
CA LEU A 26 -17.19 16.94 4.23
C LEU A 26 -15.82 16.66 3.58
N PHE A 27 -14.97 17.68 3.41
CA PHE A 27 -13.59 17.51 2.96
C PHE A 27 -12.77 16.69 3.95
N LEU A 28 -12.87 16.94 5.26
CA LEU A 28 -12.17 16.15 6.28
C LEU A 28 -12.66 14.70 6.33
N ILE A 29 -13.95 14.46 6.10
CA ILE A 29 -14.52 13.10 5.99
C ILE A 29 -13.99 12.41 4.73
N ILE A 30 -13.98 13.08 3.57
CA ILE A 30 -13.42 12.52 2.33
C ILE A 30 -11.93 12.21 2.51
N VAL A 31 -11.15 13.15 3.05
CA VAL A 31 -9.72 12.94 3.32
C VAL A 31 -9.53 11.85 4.36
N GLY A 32 -10.37 11.80 5.39
CA GLY A 32 -10.38 10.75 6.41
C GLY A 32 -10.64 9.38 5.81
N ILE A 33 -11.70 9.23 5.01
CA ILE A 33 -12.04 7.99 4.30
C ILE A 33 -10.93 7.62 3.31
N ALA A 34 -10.44 8.55 2.48
CA ALA A 34 -9.33 8.32 1.57
C ALA A 34 -8.00 7.97 2.29
N ARG A 35 -7.86 8.35 3.56
CA ARG A 35 -6.73 7.97 4.43
C ARG A 35 -6.98 6.69 5.21
N TYR A 36 -8.24 6.30 5.43
CA TYR A 36 -8.64 5.14 6.24
C TYR A 36 -8.96 3.90 5.38
N GLU A 37 -9.39 4.07 4.11
CA GLU A 37 -9.30 3.03 3.06
C GLU A 37 -7.84 2.67 2.73
N ARG A 38 -6.87 3.37 3.33
CA ARG A 38 -5.44 3.08 3.23
C ARG A 38 -4.97 1.98 4.20
N ASP A 39 -5.88 1.34 4.92
CA ASP A 39 -5.58 0.22 5.83
C ASP A 39 -5.37 -1.14 5.10
N GLU A 40 -5.41 -1.15 3.77
CA GLU A 40 -4.86 -2.25 2.96
C GLU A 40 -3.83 -1.70 1.94
N GLY A 41 -2.58 -1.54 2.40
CA GLY A 41 -1.36 -1.27 1.63
C GLY A 41 -1.49 -0.65 0.22
N SER A 42 -1.26 0.66 0.09
CA SER A 42 -1.38 1.34 -1.20
C SER A 42 -0.13 1.18 -2.07
N CYS A 43 -0.07 0.10 -2.87
CA CYS A 43 -0.02 0.04 -4.36
C CYS A 43 0.49 -1.35 -4.80
N PRO A 44 -0.23 -2.12 -5.66
CA PRO A 44 -0.70 -1.55 -6.92
C PRO A 44 -2.20 -1.79 -7.24
N ASP A 45 -2.69 -0.97 -8.17
CA ASP A 45 -3.97 -1.06 -8.90
C ASP A 45 -4.09 -2.34 -9.77
N ALA A 46 -3.47 -3.45 -9.38
CA ALA A 46 -3.47 -4.72 -10.12
C ALA A 46 -3.69 -5.89 -9.16
N PRO A 47 -4.49 -6.89 -9.54
CA PRO A 47 -4.75 -8.06 -8.71
C PRO A 47 -3.46 -8.83 -8.43
N ALA A 48 -3.31 -9.37 -7.21
CA ALA A 48 -2.10 -10.09 -6.78
C ALA A 48 -1.62 -11.15 -7.78
N ARG A 49 -2.54 -11.86 -8.43
CA ARG A 49 -2.24 -12.86 -9.46
C ARG A 49 -1.47 -12.32 -10.68
N GLU A 50 -1.74 -11.07 -11.09
CA GLU A 50 -1.00 -10.45 -12.19
C GLU A 50 0.46 -10.17 -11.78
N LEU A 51 0.68 -9.78 -10.53
CA LEU A 51 2.01 -9.52 -9.98
C LEU A 51 2.79 -10.82 -9.81
N GLU A 52 2.13 -11.87 -9.32
CA GLU A 52 2.68 -13.23 -9.22
C GLU A 52 3.15 -13.72 -10.60
N ALA A 53 2.31 -13.60 -11.63
CA ALA A 53 2.67 -13.97 -13.00
C ALA A 53 3.87 -13.17 -13.53
N LYS A 54 3.94 -11.86 -13.20
CA LYS A 54 5.09 -11.02 -13.57
C LYS A 54 6.38 -11.45 -12.89
N ILE A 55 6.32 -11.84 -11.62
CA ILE A 55 7.48 -12.36 -10.87
C ILE A 55 7.98 -13.67 -11.50
N LEU A 56 7.07 -14.58 -11.86
CA LEU A 56 7.43 -15.84 -12.53
C LEU A 56 8.05 -15.60 -13.91
N ALA A 57 7.51 -14.65 -14.68
CA ALA A 57 8.07 -14.27 -15.97
C ALA A 57 9.50 -13.71 -15.81
N PHE A 58 9.70 -12.82 -14.85
CA PHE A 58 11.01 -12.26 -14.54
C PHE A 58 12.02 -13.32 -14.08
N ALA A 59 11.61 -14.25 -13.22
CA ALA A 59 12.47 -15.35 -12.79
C ALA A 59 12.96 -16.17 -14.00
N LYS A 60 12.06 -16.48 -14.94
CA LYS A 60 12.39 -17.19 -16.18
C LYS A 60 13.34 -16.38 -17.08
N GLU A 61 13.12 -15.07 -17.21
CA GLU A 61 14.01 -14.16 -17.95
C GLU A 61 15.42 -14.10 -17.35
N GLN A 62 15.54 -14.18 -16.01
CA GLN A 62 16.81 -14.25 -15.29
C GLN A 62 17.46 -15.65 -15.32
N GLY A 63 16.88 -16.62 -16.06
CA GLY A 63 17.37 -17.98 -16.15
C GLY A 63 17.09 -18.85 -14.91
N VAL A 64 16.28 -18.37 -13.98
CA VAL A 64 15.87 -19.12 -12.79
C VAL A 64 14.60 -19.92 -13.11
N GLN A 65 14.77 -21.22 -13.33
CA GLN A 65 13.64 -22.13 -13.49
C GLN A 65 13.13 -22.55 -12.11
N LEU A 66 11.94 -22.06 -11.76
CA LEU A 66 11.24 -22.43 -10.55
C LEU A 66 10.20 -23.51 -10.88
N ASN A 67 10.30 -24.68 -10.25
CA ASN A 67 9.33 -25.77 -10.40
C ASN A 67 8.47 -25.90 -9.15
N GLU A 68 7.17 -26.17 -9.34
CA GLU A 68 6.20 -26.33 -8.25
C GLU A 68 6.14 -25.08 -7.35
N VAL A 69 5.91 -23.92 -7.97
CA VAL A 69 5.90 -22.64 -7.26
C VAL A 69 4.62 -22.43 -6.47
N GLU A 70 4.78 -22.10 -5.19
CA GLU A 70 3.72 -21.68 -4.29
C GLU A 70 4.06 -20.33 -3.67
N PHE A 71 3.18 -19.34 -3.80
CA PHE A 71 3.31 -18.08 -3.09
C PHE A 71 2.86 -18.26 -1.63
N ILE A 72 3.73 -17.91 -0.69
CA ILE A 72 3.50 -18.17 0.73
C ILE A 72 2.80 -16.97 1.37
N GLY A 73 1.57 -17.20 1.83
CA GLY A 73 0.80 -16.20 2.57
C GLY A 73 0.38 -15.02 1.70
N LYS A 74 0.04 -13.91 2.36
CA LYS A 74 -0.28 -12.66 1.67
C LYS A 74 1.00 -11.87 1.39
N PRO A 75 1.08 -11.15 0.26
CA PRO A 75 2.13 -10.17 0.02
C PRO A 75 2.22 -9.19 1.21
N ARG A 76 3.42 -8.66 1.49
CA ARG A 76 3.63 -7.66 2.56
C ARG A 76 3.96 -6.30 1.98
N TYR A 77 3.21 -5.28 2.35
CA TYR A 77 3.44 -3.91 1.91
C TYR A 77 4.41 -3.16 2.83
N TYR A 78 5.34 -2.43 2.24
CA TYR A 78 6.32 -1.58 2.93
C TYR A 78 6.17 -0.13 2.44
N PRO A 79 5.71 0.81 3.29
CA PRO A 79 5.38 2.18 2.90
C PRO A 79 6.58 3.14 2.91
N ASP A 80 7.71 2.75 2.32
CA ASP A 80 8.87 3.65 2.23
C ASP A 80 8.67 4.80 1.20
N LYS A 81 9.73 5.55 0.86
CA LYS A 81 9.64 6.70 -0.06
C LYS A 81 9.00 6.37 -1.41
N LEU A 82 9.09 5.11 -1.88
CA LEU A 82 8.55 4.68 -3.16
C LEU A 82 7.43 3.64 -3.01
N GLY A 83 7.31 3.00 -1.84
CA GLY A 83 6.34 1.95 -1.58
C GLY A 83 6.66 0.67 -2.36
N TRP A 84 6.66 -0.47 -1.69
CA TRP A 84 6.90 -1.75 -2.37
C TRP A 84 6.25 -2.92 -1.64
N TRP A 85 6.03 -4.01 -2.36
CA TRP A 85 5.53 -5.26 -1.81
C TRP A 85 6.60 -6.34 -1.85
N ALA A 86 6.67 -7.13 -0.77
CA ALA A 86 7.41 -8.37 -0.72
C ALA A 86 6.49 -9.56 -0.99
N PHE A 87 6.97 -10.47 -1.81
CA PHE A 87 6.36 -11.77 -2.12
C PHE A 87 7.34 -12.86 -1.70
N ASP A 88 6.89 -13.77 -0.84
CA ASP A 88 7.63 -14.98 -0.54
C ASP A 88 7.14 -16.11 -1.44
N LEU A 89 8.07 -16.82 -2.06
CA LEU A 89 7.77 -17.96 -2.91
C LEU A 89 8.48 -19.19 -2.37
N LYS A 90 7.79 -20.33 -2.39
CA LYS A 90 8.39 -21.65 -2.22
C LYS A 90 8.47 -22.31 -3.58
N SER A 91 9.59 -22.92 -3.86
CA SER A 91 9.80 -23.76 -5.04
C SER A 91 10.54 -25.02 -4.60
N ARG A 92 10.60 -26.04 -5.47
CA ARG A 92 11.39 -27.25 -5.18
C ARG A 92 12.86 -26.93 -4.91
N GLU A 93 13.39 -25.89 -5.55
CA GLU A 93 14.78 -25.45 -5.44
C GLU A 93 15.06 -24.63 -4.16
N GLY A 94 14.02 -24.24 -3.41
CA GLY A 94 14.12 -23.53 -2.14
C GLY A 94 13.13 -22.36 -2.01
N ASN A 95 13.33 -21.57 -0.97
CA ASN A 95 12.52 -20.37 -0.71
C ASN A 95 13.14 -19.16 -1.42
N TYR A 96 12.31 -18.38 -2.07
CA TYR A 96 12.66 -17.18 -2.80
C TYR A 96 11.87 -15.99 -2.25
N GLY A 97 12.41 -14.80 -2.48
CA GLY A 97 11.76 -13.53 -2.20
C GLY A 97 11.80 -12.66 -3.44
N ALA A 98 10.71 -11.96 -3.71
CA ALA A 98 10.62 -10.96 -4.75
C ALA A 98 10.09 -9.65 -4.17
N THR A 99 10.59 -8.52 -4.66
CA THR A 99 10.10 -7.20 -4.32
C THR A 99 9.65 -6.46 -5.56
N ILE A 100 8.51 -5.78 -5.46
CA ILE A 100 7.91 -5.01 -6.55
C ILE A 100 7.55 -3.61 -6.05
N ASP A 101 7.96 -2.58 -6.78
CA ASP A 101 7.57 -1.20 -6.47
C ASP A 101 6.14 -0.89 -6.96
N CYS A 102 5.63 0.27 -6.56
CA CYS A 102 4.31 0.75 -6.95
C CYS A 102 4.17 0.97 -8.48
N ASP A 103 5.27 1.18 -9.20
CA ASP A 103 5.33 1.27 -10.67
C ASP A 103 5.34 -0.12 -11.35
N ARG A 104 5.09 -1.19 -10.58
CA ARG A 104 5.10 -2.59 -10.98
C ARG A 104 6.48 -3.09 -11.42
N ARG A 105 7.57 -2.41 -11.13
CA ARG A 105 8.92 -2.86 -11.49
C ARG A 105 9.43 -3.82 -10.43
N ILE A 106 10.01 -4.92 -10.88
CA ILE A 106 10.65 -5.87 -9.96
C ILE A 106 11.98 -5.25 -9.54
N THR A 107 12.07 -4.90 -8.25
CA THR A 107 13.22 -4.23 -7.65
C THR A 107 14.19 -5.22 -7.02
N GLY A 108 13.75 -6.46 -6.79
CA GLY A 108 14.57 -7.51 -6.20
C GLY A 108 13.96 -8.89 -6.44
N PHE A 109 14.83 -9.87 -6.69
CA PHE A 109 14.47 -11.28 -6.80
C PHE A 109 15.66 -12.13 -6.38
N GLY A 110 15.44 -13.10 -5.49
CA GLY A 110 16.54 -13.97 -5.06
C GLY A 110 16.12 -15.05 -4.07
N LYS A 111 17.04 -15.97 -3.80
CA LYS A 111 16.84 -17.04 -2.82
C LYS A 111 16.96 -16.48 -1.40
N ILE A 112 15.97 -16.76 -0.54
CA ILE A 112 16.01 -16.35 0.87
C ILE A 112 17.00 -17.26 1.58
N GLN A 113 18.20 -16.73 1.85
CA GLN A 113 19.13 -17.36 2.77
C GLN A 113 18.69 -17.01 4.19
N LYS A 114 18.31 -18.02 4.97
CA LYS A 114 18.23 -17.87 6.42
C LYS A 114 19.66 -17.66 6.91
N LEU A 115 20.03 -16.43 7.24
CA LEU A 115 21.24 -16.21 8.01
C LEU A 115 21.10 -17.00 9.32
N PRO A 116 22.12 -17.77 9.73
CA PRO A 116 22.14 -18.31 11.08
C PRO A 116 22.22 -17.11 12.02
N LEU A 117 21.09 -16.73 12.61
CA LEU A 117 21.08 -15.89 13.80
C LEU A 117 21.65 -16.78 14.91
N GLU A 118 22.98 -16.84 15.02
CA GLU A 118 23.60 -17.36 16.25
C GLU A 118 23.05 -16.52 17.41
N PRO A 119 22.37 -17.13 18.38
CA PRO A 119 21.98 -16.39 19.57
C PRO A 119 23.27 -15.97 20.27
N THR A 120 23.56 -14.67 20.27
CA THR A 120 24.63 -14.09 21.08
C THR A 120 24.39 -14.52 22.52
N LYS A 121 25.17 -15.50 22.98
CA LYS A 121 25.18 -15.93 24.37
C LYS A 121 25.49 -14.69 25.21
N PRO A 122 24.69 -14.33 26.21
CA PRO A 122 24.99 -13.18 27.04
C PRO A 122 26.34 -13.41 27.71
N THR A 123 27.28 -12.50 27.47
CA THR A 123 28.53 -12.44 28.22
C THR A 123 28.19 -12.20 29.68
N GLN A 124 28.76 -13.06 30.51
CA GLN A 124 28.53 -13.27 31.94
C GLN A 124 28.59 -12.00 32.79
#